data_AF-A0A8H9GRJ4-F1
#
_entry.id   AF-A0A8H9GRJ4-F1
#
_cell.length_a   1.000
_cell.length_b   1.000
_cell.length_c   1.000
_cell.angle_alpha   90.00
_cell.angle_beta   90.00
_cell.angle_gamma   90.00
#
_symmetry.space_group_name_H-M   'P 1'
#
loop_
_entity.id
_entity.type
_entity.pdbx_description
1 polymer ?
#
loop_
_entity_poly.entity_id
_entity_poly.type
_entity_poly.pdbx_seq_one_letter_code
_entity_poly.pdbx_strand_id
1 'polypeptide(L)'
;MDHPTPLPPLNLMANDIRSALSQLDGPPRRPMVKLSSLLGELHISERLEPIAQLEQALQDGTITSVSIDERMEVRYLDAAGTVSKHKAADELMHDTPELRAWLATMARESIYTHLSNGHPIKVTPEHISSGAFDYDRLAAIRRAVAARRIADTTLPQVDKATKTRSKHRSKTGTRTPEPDSGKTDR
;
A
#
# COMPACT_ATOMS: atom_id res chain seq x y z
N MET A 1 -29.27 57.31 -65.15
CA MET A 1 -29.96 57.60 -63.87
C MET A 1 -29.59 56.45 -62.95
N ASP A 2 -28.56 56.65 -62.13
CA ASP A 2 -28.02 55.63 -61.24
C ASP A 2 -28.68 55.76 -59.87
N HIS A 3 -29.32 54.68 -59.40
CA HIS A 3 -29.87 54.61 -58.05
C HIS A 3 -28.78 54.15 -57.08
N PRO A 4 -28.56 54.85 -55.94
CA PRO A 4 -27.60 54.40 -54.93
C PRO A 4 -28.17 53.23 -54.11
N THR A 5 -27.39 52.16 -54.03
CA THR A 5 -27.65 50.98 -53.18
C THR A 5 -27.55 51.36 -51.70
N PRO A 6 -28.54 51.02 -50.83
CA PRO A 6 -28.42 51.26 -49.41
C PRO A 6 -27.46 50.25 -48.76
N LEU A 7 -26.54 50.75 -47.94
CA LEU A 7 -25.67 49.92 -47.11
C LEU A 7 -26.50 49.19 -46.03
N PRO A 8 -26.19 47.92 -45.72
CA PRO A 8 -26.86 47.21 -44.64
C PRO A 8 -26.48 47.79 -43.27
N PRO A 9 -27.38 47.74 -42.28
CA PRO A 9 -27.11 48.24 -40.94
C PRO A 9 -26.08 47.37 -40.22
N LEU A 10 -25.05 48.01 -39.66
CA LEU A 10 -24.13 47.47 -38.67
C LEU A 10 -24.89 47.16 -37.37
N ASN A 11 -25.50 45.98 -37.27
CA ASN A 11 -26.13 45.54 -36.02
C ASN A 11 -25.99 44.03 -35.79
N LEU A 12 -24.76 43.52 -35.90
CA LEU A 12 -24.47 42.08 -35.77
C LEU A 12 -23.22 41.77 -34.92
N MET A 13 -22.90 42.60 -33.92
CA MET A 13 -21.73 42.35 -33.04
C MET A 13 -22.05 42.42 -31.54
N ALA A 14 -23.22 42.95 -31.13
CA ALA A 14 -23.56 43.08 -29.70
C ALA A 14 -24.19 41.80 -29.10
N ASN A 15 -24.85 40.96 -29.91
CA ASN A 15 -25.44 39.70 -29.45
C ASN A 15 -24.41 38.58 -29.30
N ASP A 16 -23.35 38.57 -30.11
CA ASP A 16 -22.31 37.54 -30.05
C ASP A 16 -21.43 37.67 -28.80
N ILE A 17 -21.20 38.88 -28.29
CA ILE A 17 -20.42 39.08 -27.06
C ILE A 17 -21.17 38.56 -25.83
N ARG A 18 -22.50 38.71 -25.78
CA ARG A 18 -23.31 38.16 -24.68
C ARG A 18 -23.39 36.64 -24.74
N SER A 19 -23.48 36.05 -25.92
CA SER A 19 -23.40 34.59 -26.10
C SER A 19 -22.02 34.02 -25.75
N ALA A 20 -20.93 34.72 -26.05
CA ALA A 20 -19.58 34.33 -25.63
C ALA A 20 -19.37 34.45 -24.12
N LEU A 21 -20.00 35.44 -23.47
CA LEU A 21 -19.95 35.60 -22.01
C LEU A 21 -20.81 34.56 -21.25
N SER A 22 -21.93 34.09 -21.83
CA SER A 22 -22.69 32.97 -21.25
C SER A 22 -22.00 31.61 -21.40
N GLN A 23 -20.97 31.48 -22.26
CA GLN A 23 -20.10 30.29 -22.31
C GLN A 23 -18.99 30.30 -21.25
N LEU A 24 -18.79 31.42 -20.54
CA LEU A 24 -17.87 31.53 -19.40
C LEU A 24 -18.47 31.00 -18.09
N ASP A 25 -19.78 30.75 -18.06
CA ASP A 25 -20.41 29.89 -17.05
C ASP A 25 -20.12 28.42 -17.41
N GLY A 26 -18.83 28.06 -17.34
CA GLY A 26 -18.40 26.68 -17.43
C GLY A 26 -19.11 25.80 -16.40
N PRO A 27 -19.09 24.47 -16.58
CA PRO A 27 -19.67 23.55 -15.60
C PRO A 27 -19.18 23.90 -14.18
N PRO A 28 -20.00 23.69 -13.14
CA PRO A 28 -19.67 24.07 -11.78
C PRO A 28 -18.25 23.62 -11.44
N ARG A 29 -17.41 24.58 -11.04
CA ARG A 29 -16.00 24.30 -10.71
C ARG A 29 -15.99 23.28 -9.57
N ARG A 30 -15.59 22.05 -9.89
CA ARG A 30 -15.46 21.00 -8.88
C ARG A 30 -14.39 21.42 -7.88
N PRO A 31 -14.61 21.24 -6.57
CA PRO A 31 -13.59 21.54 -5.58
C PRO A 31 -12.31 20.76 -5.91
N MET A 32 -11.17 21.43 -5.78
CA MET A 32 -9.86 20.80 -5.95
C MET A 32 -9.26 20.50 -4.59
N VAL A 33 -8.56 19.39 -4.50
CA VAL A 33 -7.93 18.91 -3.27
C VAL A 33 -6.51 18.44 -3.57
N LYS A 34 -5.60 18.62 -2.60
CA LYS A 34 -4.24 18.11 -2.69
C LYS A 34 -4.18 16.63 -2.37
N LEU A 35 -3.38 15.88 -3.10
CA LEU A 35 -3.10 14.47 -2.81
C LEU A 35 -2.54 14.31 -1.39
N SER A 36 -1.62 15.18 -0.96
CA SER A 36 -1.09 15.16 0.40
C SER A 36 -2.17 15.30 1.48
N SER A 37 -3.23 16.08 1.22
CA SER A 37 -4.37 16.23 2.13
C SER A 37 -5.22 14.96 2.16
N LEU A 38 -5.53 14.38 1.00
CA LEU A 38 -6.26 13.11 0.89
C LEU A 38 -5.55 11.96 1.63
N LEU A 39 -4.24 11.81 1.40
CA LEU A 39 -3.45 10.80 2.10
C LEU A 39 -3.30 11.11 3.59
N GLY A 40 -3.31 12.39 3.95
CA GLY A 40 -3.25 12.88 5.34
C GLY A 40 -4.47 12.47 6.17
N GLU A 41 -5.65 12.39 5.56
CA GLU A 41 -6.90 11.94 6.18
C GLU A 41 -6.89 10.44 6.53
N LEU A 42 -6.15 9.64 5.77
CA LEU A 42 -6.05 8.19 5.97
C LEU A 42 -5.14 7.82 7.15
N HIS A 43 -5.43 6.72 7.83
CA HIS A 43 -4.51 6.15 8.82
C HIS A 43 -3.21 5.64 8.14
N ILE A 44 -2.09 5.58 8.87
CA ILE A 44 -0.78 5.22 8.30
C ILE A 44 -0.76 3.84 7.61
N SER A 45 -1.57 2.90 8.10
CA SER A 45 -1.74 1.54 7.56
C SER A 45 -2.63 1.46 6.31
N GLU A 46 -3.25 2.57 5.91
CA GLU A 46 -4.18 2.64 4.77
C GLU A 46 -3.52 3.29 3.55
N ARG A 47 -2.31 3.84 3.70
CA ARG A 47 -1.67 4.67 2.68
C ARG A 47 -0.83 3.89 1.67
N LEU A 48 -0.56 2.60 1.91
CA LEU A 48 0.34 1.80 1.08
C LEU A 48 -0.14 1.71 -0.38
N GLU A 49 -1.33 1.18 -0.61
CA GLU A 49 -1.88 0.97 -1.95
C GLU A 49 -2.27 2.27 -2.67
N PRO A 50 -2.86 3.30 -2.00
CA PRO A 50 -3.05 4.59 -2.66
C PRO A 50 -1.77 5.17 -3.23
N ILE A 51 -0.63 5.03 -2.52
CA ILE A 51 0.67 5.47 -3.00
C ILE A 51 1.17 4.56 -4.14
N ALA A 52 1.08 3.24 -3.96
CA ALA A 52 1.62 2.26 -4.91
C ALA A 52 0.88 2.25 -6.25
N GLN A 53 -0.43 2.50 -6.25
CA GLN A 53 -1.31 2.41 -7.43
C GLN A 53 -1.56 3.75 -8.12
N LEU A 54 -1.08 4.87 -7.56
CA LEU A 54 -1.37 6.20 -8.07
C LEU A 54 -0.93 6.38 -9.53
N GLU A 55 0.32 6.08 -9.86
CA GLU A 55 0.83 6.27 -11.23
C GLU A 55 0.03 5.45 -12.24
N GLN A 56 -0.34 4.22 -11.88
CA GLN A 56 -1.16 3.37 -12.73
C GLN A 56 -2.56 3.95 -12.93
N ALA A 57 -3.19 4.47 -11.88
CA ALA A 57 -4.50 5.10 -11.93
C ALA A 57 -4.52 6.43 -12.70
N LEU A 58 -3.40 7.14 -12.74
CA LEU A 58 -3.22 8.32 -13.60
C LEU A 58 -3.04 7.89 -15.07
N GLN A 59 -2.26 6.84 -15.32
CA GLN A 59 -1.99 6.34 -16.66
C GLN A 59 -3.23 5.78 -17.36
N ASP A 60 -4.10 5.07 -16.62
CA ASP A 60 -5.34 4.49 -17.17
C ASP A 60 -6.53 5.45 -17.14
N GLY A 61 -6.37 6.65 -16.57
CA GLY A 61 -7.39 7.68 -16.50
C GLY A 61 -8.46 7.45 -15.43
N THR A 62 -8.26 6.50 -14.50
CA THR A 62 -9.11 6.32 -13.31
C THR A 62 -9.14 7.59 -12.46
N ILE A 63 -8.00 8.28 -12.38
CA ILE A 63 -7.85 9.56 -11.69
C ILE A 63 -7.30 10.60 -12.66
N THR A 64 -7.77 11.83 -12.50
CA THR A 64 -7.20 12.99 -13.17
C THR A 64 -6.53 13.90 -12.14
N SER A 65 -5.27 14.25 -12.38
CA SER A 65 -4.53 15.17 -11.54
C SER A 65 -3.65 16.12 -12.36
N VAL A 66 -3.16 17.16 -11.69
CA VAL A 66 -2.13 18.06 -12.21
C VAL A 66 -1.05 18.21 -11.15
N SER A 67 0.20 17.95 -11.53
CA SER A 67 1.35 18.16 -10.65
C SER A 67 1.54 19.66 -10.36
N ILE A 68 1.86 19.99 -9.11
CA ILE A 68 2.12 21.37 -8.66
C ILE A 68 3.56 21.51 -8.16
N ASP A 69 4.07 22.76 -8.11
CA ASP A 69 5.41 23.09 -7.59
C ASP A 69 5.46 23.06 -6.04
N GLU A 70 4.94 21.98 -5.47
CA GLU A 70 5.01 21.66 -4.05
C GLU A 70 5.48 20.22 -3.90
N ARG A 71 6.11 19.92 -2.76
CA ARG A 71 6.54 18.56 -2.43
C ARG A 71 5.70 18.01 -1.30
N MET A 72 5.29 16.76 -1.42
CA MET A 72 4.66 16.02 -0.33
C MET A 72 5.65 15.06 0.33
N GLU A 73 5.57 14.95 1.66
CA GLU A 73 6.18 13.86 2.44
C GLU A 73 5.09 13.22 3.30
N VAL A 74 4.77 11.95 3.03
CA VAL A 74 3.77 11.20 3.82
C VAL A 74 4.40 9.95 4.42
N ARG A 75 4.09 9.69 5.69
CA ARG A 75 4.44 8.42 6.34
C ARG A 75 3.40 7.38 6.01
N TYR A 76 3.84 6.15 5.79
CA TYR A 76 2.99 4.98 5.54
C TYR A 76 3.64 3.74 6.14
N LEU A 77 2.85 2.68 6.33
CA LEU A 77 3.36 1.36 6.66
C LEU A 77 3.70 0.63 5.35
N ASP A 78 4.94 0.17 5.19
CA ASP A 78 5.33 -0.58 3.99
C ASP A 78 4.82 -2.04 4.03
N ALA A 79 5.04 -2.79 2.95
CA ALA A 79 4.62 -4.19 2.85
C ALA A 79 5.25 -5.08 3.95
N ALA A 80 6.43 -4.69 4.47
CA ALA A 80 7.13 -5.37 5.56
C ALA A 80 6.65 -4.91 6.95
N GLY A 81 5.64 -4.03 7.03
CA GLY A 81 5.11 -3.57 8.31
C GLY A 81 6.00 -2.54 9.00
N THR A 82 6.91 -1.91 8.25
CA THR A 82 7.81 -0.88 8.76
C THR A 82 7.32 0.50 8.36
N VAL A 83 7.45 1.47 9.27
CA VAL A 83 7.09 2.86 8.96
C VAL A 83 8.12 3.43 7.99
N SER A 84 7.65 3.77 6.79
CA SER A 84 8.45 4.37 5.72
C SER A 84 7.92 5.77 5.38
N LYS A 85 8.65 6.47 4.51
CA LYS A 85 8.32 7.81 4.02
C LYS A 85 8.25 7.79 2.51
N HIS A 86 7.17 8.32 1.96
CA HIS A 86 7.03 8.58 0.54
C HIS A 86 7.24 10.07 0.26
N LYS A 87 8.05 10.39 -0.75
CA LYS A 87 8.38 11.77 -1.16
C LYS A 87 8.15 11.90 -2.65
N ALA A 88 7.32 12.86 -3.06
CA ALA A 88 7.04 13.16 -4.46
C ALA A 88 6.61 14.63 -4.62
N ALA A 89 6.40 15.05 -5.87
CA ALA A 89 5.63 16.26 -6.12
C ALA A 89 4.20 16.06 -5.61
N ASP A 90 3.59 17.10 -5.06
CA ASP A 90 2.17 17.06 -4.72
C ASP A 90 1.34 17.25 -5.99
N GLU A 91 0.07 16.85 -5.91
CA GLU A 91 -0.85 16.88 -7.04
C GLU A 91 -2.17 17.51 -6.64
N LEU A 92 -2.74 18.31 -7.53
CA LEU A 92 -4.12 18.79 -7.43
C LEU A 92 -5.04 17.85 -8.20
N MET A 93 -6.09 17.40 -7.51
CA MET A 93 -7.10 16.49 -8.03
C MET A 93 -8.48 17.12 -7.89
N HIS A 94 -9.40 16.75 -8.78
CA HIS A 94 -10.81 17.07 -8.57
C HIS A 94 -11.40 16.18 -7.48
N ASP A 95 -11.96 16.79 -6.44
CA ASP A 95 -12.67 16.06 -5.40
C ASP A 95 -14.00 15.56 -5.97
N THR A 96 -14.01 14.27 -6.30
CA THR A 96 -15.09 13.60 -7.00
C THR A 96 -15.48 12.33 -6.24
N PRO A 97 -16.75 11.89 -6.33
CA PRO A 97 -17.17 10.62 -5.76
C PRO A 97 -16.31 9.45 -6.24
N GLU A 98 -15.88 9.46 -7.50
CA GLU A 98 -15.04 8.44 -8.10
C GLU A 98 -13.64 8.41 -7.45
N LEU A 99 -13.00 9.57 -7.26
CA LEU A 99 -11.73 9.68 -6.53
C LEU A 99 -11.87 9.17 -5.10
N ARG A 100 -12.94 9.56 -4.39
CA ARG A 100 -13.18 9.13 -3.01
C ARG A 100 -13.44 7.62 -2.92
N ALA A 101 -14.17 7.05 -3.88
CA ALA A 101 -14.41 5.61 -3.95
C ALA A 101 -13.13 4.82 -4.28
N TRP A 102 -12.31 5.32 -5.20
CA TRP A 102 -11.00 4.74 -5.50
C TRP A 102 -10.10 4.77 -4.26
N LEU A 103 -10.00 5.92 -3.58
CA LEU A 103 -9.17 6.09 -2.40
C LEU A 103 -9.62 5.17 -1.27
N ALA A 104 -10.93 5.07 -1.01
CA ALA A 104 -11.49 4.16 -0.01
C ALA A 104 -11.21 2.68 -0.35
N THR A 105 -11.27 2.32 -1.64
CA THR A 105 -10.94 0.97 -2.11
C THR A 105 -9.47 0.68 -1.84
N MET A 106 -8.56 1.54 -2.29
CA MET A 106 -7.12 1.37 -2.08
C MET A 106 -6.74 1.39 -0.58
N ALA A 107 -7.38 2.24 0.22
CA ALA A 107 -7.20 2.27 1.67
C ALA A 107 -7.48 0.90 2.31
N ARG A 108 -8.59 0.28 1.90
CA ARG A 108 -8.95 -1.08 2.32
C ARG A 108 -7.99 -2.13 1.78
N GLU A 109 -7.55 -2.02 0.52
CA GLU A 109 -6.55 -2.93 -0.06
C GLU A 109 -5.25 -2.93 0.76
N SER A 110 -4.79 -1.77 1.23
CA SER A 110 -3.62 -1.67 2.10
C SER A 110 -3.75 -2.53 3.35
N ILE A 111 -4.92 -2.50 3.99
CA ILE A 111 -5.21 -3.31 5.19
C ILE A 111 -5.14 -4.80 4.85
N TYR A 112 -5.70 -5.23 3.72
CA TYR A 112 -5.60 -6.61 3.27
C TYR A 112 -4.17 -7.03 2.97
N THR A 113 -3.39 -6.18 2.31
CA THR A 113 -1.97 -6.41 2.05
C THR A 113 -1.23 -6.64 3.37
N HIS A 114 -1.42 -5.77 4.37
CA HIS A 114 -0.78 -5.92 5.66
C HIS A 114 -1.18 -7.20 6.40
N LEU A 115 -2.48 -7.52 6.44
CA LEU A 115 -2.97 -8.75 7.06
C LEU A 115 -2.42 -10.00 6.36
N SER A 116 -2.32 -9.98 5.02
CA SER A 116 -1.77 -11.08 4.23
C SER A 116 -0.28 -11.33 4.47
N ASN A 117 0.45 -10.29 4.86
CA ASN A 117 1.85 -10.36 5.28
C ASN A 117 2.00 -10.68 6.77
N GLY A 118 0.90 -10.92 7.48
CA GLY A 118 0.89 -11.34 8.88
C GLY A 118 1.09 -10.21 9.89
N HIS A 119 0.94 -8.95 9.46
CA HIS A 119 1.09 -7.78 10.33
C HIS A 119 -0.09 -7.63 11.29
N PRO A 120 0.13 -7.18 12.53
CA PRO A 120 -0.90 -7.11 13.56
C PRO A 120 -1.80 -5.87 13.40
N ILE A 121 -2.58 -5.82 12.32
CA ILE A 121 -3.61 -4.79 12.11
C ILE A 121 -4.91 -5.23 12.79
N LYS A 122 -5.49 -4.33 13.62
CA LYS A 122 -6.72 -4.62 14.34
C LYS A 122 -7.93 -4.50 13.42
N VAL A 123 -8.64 -5.61 13.21
CA VAL A 123 -9.97 -5.64 12.59
C VAL A 123 -11.01 -5.83 13.69
N THR A 124 -12.03 -4.97 13.72
CA THR A 124 -13.12 -5.07 14.70
C THR A 124 -14.38 -5.65 14.05
N PRO A 125 -15.34 -6.18 14.84
CA PRO A 125 -16.61 -6.65 14.32
C PRO A 125 -17.38 -5.57 13.53
N GLU A 126 -17.28 -4.31 13.95
CA GLU A 126 -17.95 -3.16 13.33
C GLU A 126 -17.46 -2.92 11.91
N HIS A 127 -16.17 -3.14 11.63
CA HIS A 127 -15.65 -3.04 10.26
C HIS A 127 -16.27 -4.10 9.33
N ILE A 128 -16.60 -5.27 9.86
CA ILE A 128 -17.20 -6.36 9.10
C ILE A 128 -18.69 -6.11 8.92
N SER A 129 -19.40 -5.78 10.01
CA SER A 129 -20.86 -5.58 9.97
C SER A 129 -21.29 -4.34 9.18
N SER A 130 -20.45 -3.31 9.14
CA SER A 130 -20.68 -2.12 8.29
C SER A 130 -20.38 -2.34 6.81
N GLY A 131 -19.77 -3.48 6.44
CA GLY A 131 -19.31 -3.73 5.07
C GLY A 131 -18.03 -2.97 4.70
N ALA A 132 -17.37 -2.30 5.66
CA ALA A 132 -16.07 -1.68 5.41
C ALA A 132 -15.04 -2.72 4.96
N PHE A 133 -15.04 -3.91 5.58
CA PHE A 133 -14.22 -5.05 5.16
C PHE A 133 -15.05 -6.28 4.78
N ASP A 134 -14.69 -6.88 3.66
CA ASP A 134 -15.18 -8.17 3.18
C ASP A 134 -14.74 -9.33 4.10
N TYR A 135 -15.73 -10.05 4.63
CA TYR A 135 -15.53 -11.19 5.52
C TYR A 135 -14.84 -12.37 4.84
N ASP A 136 -15.28 -12.73 3.63
CA ASP A 136 -14.77 -13.89 2.90
C ASP A 136 -13.31 -13.70 2.53
N ARG A 137 -12.95 -12.48 2.15
CA ARG A 137 -11.56 -12.11 1.88
C ARG A 137 -10.70 -12.16 3.14
N LEU A 138 -11.18 -11.64 4.27
CA LEU A 138 -10.47 -11.75 5.55
C LEU A 138 -10.29 -13.21 5.97
N ALA A 139 -11.31 -14.05 5.79
CA ALA A 139 -11.24 -15.47 6.09
C ALA A 139 -10.23 -16.21 5.19
N ALA A 140 -10.17 -15.86 3.90
CA ALA A 140 -9.18 -16.39 2.97
C ALA A 140 -7.74 -15.97 3.34
N ILE A 141 -7.52 -14.69 3.68
CA ILE A 141 -6.24 -14.18 4.16
C ILE A 141 -5.80 -14.95 5.42
N ARG A 142 -6.69 -15.10 6.40
CA ARG A 142 -6.39 -15.83 7.64
C ARG A 142 -5.97 -17.27 7.38
N ARG A 143 -6.67 -17.97 6.48
CA ARG A 143 -6.33 -19.34 6.07
C ARG A 143 -4.94 -19.41 5.43
N ALA A 144 -4.63 -18.49 4.51
CA ALA A 144 -3.32 -18.43 3.86
C ALA A 144 -2.17 -18.16 4.86
N VAL A 145 -2.36 -17.22 5.77
CA VAL A 145 -1.37 -16.90 6.82
C VAL A 145 -1.17 -18.08 7.77
N ALA A 146 -2.24 -18.76 8.19
CA ALA A 146 -2.15 -19.95 9.03
C ALA A 146 -1.38 -21.08 8.35
N ALA A 147 -1.64 -21.33 7.06
CA ALA A 147 -0.93 -22.35 6.28
C ALA A 147 0.59 -22.06 6.18
N ARG A 148 0.99 -20.80 5.94
CA ARG A 148 2.40 -20.39 5.92
C ARG A 148 3.09 -20.66 7.26
N ARG A 149 2.47 -20.29 8.37
CA ARG A 149 3.01 -20.53 9.72
C ARG A 149 3.22 -22.02 10.01
N ILE A 150 2.30 -22.88 9.57
CA ILE A 150 2.44 -24.34 9.74
C ILE A 150 3.63 -24.86 8.91
N ALA A 151 3.77 -24.43 7.66
CA ALA A 151 4.89 -24.83 6.80
C ALA A 151 6.26 -24.43 7.39
N ASP A 152 6.38 -23.21 7.91
CA ASP A 152 7.61 -22.73 8.53
C ASP A 152 7.97 -23.51 9.81
N THR A 153 6.96 -24.06 10.50
CA THR A 153 7.15 -24.85 11.74
C THR A 153 7.41 -26.34 11.46
N THR A 154 7.06 -26.85 10.29
CA THR A 154 7.09 -28.29 9.96
C THR A 154 8.29 -28.72 9.11
N LEU A 155 9.32 -27.87 8.95
CA LEU A 155 10.63 -28.31 8.46
C LEU A 155 11.48 -28.81 9.63
N PRO A 156 11.51 -30.12 9.93
CA PRO A 156 12.55 -30.65 10.79
C PRO A 156 13.90 -30.41 10.09
N GLN A 157 14.85 -29.78 10.80
CA GLN A 157 16.26 -30.01 10.50
C GLN A 157 16.45 -31.52 10.49
N VAL A 158 16.60 -32.10 9.30
CA VAL A 158 17.13 -33.45 9.17
C VAL A 158 18.60 -33.34 9.53
N ASP A 159 18.88 -33.42 10.83
CA ASP A 159 20.19 -33.82 11.30
C ASP A 159 20.51 -35.14 10.61
N LYS A 160 21.43 -35.09 9.65
CA LYS A 160 22.04 -36.28 9.06
C LYS A 160 22.83 -36.99 10.16
N ALA A 161 22.13 -37.74 11.00
CA ALA A 161 22.69 -38.74 11.87
C ALA A 161 23.33 -39.84 11.00
N THR A 162 24.62 -39.69 10.71
CA THR A 162 25.41 -40.73 10.04
C THR A 162 25.81 -41.76 11.10
N LYS A 163 24.99 -42.82 11.25
CA LYS A 163 25.30 -43.95 12.13
C LYS A 163 26.25 -44.94 11.43
N THR A 164 27.48 -44.96 11.93
CA THR A 164 28.31 -46.13 12.32
C THR A 164 28.59 -47.27 11.32
N ARG A 165 29.88 -47.59 11.14
CA ARG A 165 30.33 -48.98 10.98
C ARG A 165 31.56 -49.26 11.84
N SER A 166 31.32 -50.02 12.91
CA SER A 166 32.32 -50.66 13.78
C SER A 166 33.10 -51.73 13.01
N LYS A 167 34.43 -51.78 13.20
CA LYS A 167 35.22 -53.01 13.00
C LYS A 167 36.35 -53.09 14.03
N HIS A 168 36.15 -54.02 14.96
CA HIS A 168 37.10 -54.65 15.89
C HIS A 168 38.58 -54.63 15.48
N ARG A 169 39.46 -54.35 16.46
CA ARG A 169 40.59 -55.23 16.80
C ARG A 169 41.14 -54.93 18.20
N SER A 170 40.89 -55.85 19.12
CA SER A 170 41.45 -55.89 20.48
C SER A 170 42.91 -56.37 20.43
N LYS A 171 43.80 -55.77 21.24
CA LYS A 171 44.93 -56.51 21.81
C LYS A 171 45.35 -55.94 23.16
N THR A 172 45.30 -56.85 24.13
CA THR A 172 45.57 -56.77 25.56
C THR A 172 47.04 -56.47 25.87
N GLY A 173 47.28 -55.74 26.96
CA GLY A 173 48.61 -55.52 27.54
C GLY A 173 48.54 -54.99 28.96
N THR A 174 48.41 -55.90 29.91
CA THR A 174 48.37 -55.74 31.37
C THR A 174 49.64 -55.13 31.96
N ARG A 175 49.51 -54.17 32.90
CA ARG A 175 50.23 -54.12 34.21
C ARG A 175 49.85 -52.87 35.05
N THR A 176 49.21 -53.14 36.19
CA THR A 176 49.13 -52.34 37.45
C THR A 176 50.43 -52.64 38.26
N PRO A 177 50.90 -51.90 39.30
CA PRO A 177 50.16 -51.03 40.24
C PRO A 177 50.79 -49.68 40.70
N GLU A 178 49.96 -48.91 41.43
CA GLU A 178 50.10 -47.85 42.47
C GLU A 178 51.49 -47.52 43.12
N PRO A 179 51.60 -46.53 44.04
CA PRO A 179 50.77 -45.35 44.37
C PRO A 179 51.66 -44.06 44.50
N ASP A 180 51.10 -42.86 44.72
CA ASP A 180 51.53 -41.99 45.85
C ASP A 180 50.66 -40.72 46.01
N SER A 181 50.27 -40.57 47.27
CA SER A 181 49.80 -39.45 48.08
C SER A 181 50.28 -38.04 47.70
N GLY A 182 49.40 -37.04 47.88
CA GLY A 182 49.79 -35.63 47.84
C GLY A 182 48.68 -34.68 48.30
N LYS A 183 48.44 -34.64 49.62
CA LYS A 183 47.75 -33.54 50.33
C LYS A 183 48.55 -32.22 50.18
N THR A 184 47.85 -31.09 50.08
CA THR A 184 48.05 -29.82 50.83
C THR A 184 46.93 -28.85 50.41
N ASP A 185 45.97 -28.50 51.28
CA ASP A 185 45.98 -27.39 52.26
C ASP A 185 46.27 -26.00 51.66
N ARG A 186 45.23 -25.23 51.30
CA ARG A 186 44.70 -24.06 52.05
C ARG A 186 43.62 -23.32 51.26
#